data_AF-A0A4Y2IUP7-F1
#
_entry.id   AF-A0A4Y2IUP7-F1
#
_cell.length_a   1.000
_cell.length_b   1.000
_cell.length_c   1.000
_cell.angle_alpha   90.00
_cell.angle_beta   90.00
_cell.angle_gamma   90.00
#
_symmetry.space_group_name_H-M   'P 1'
#
loop_
_entity.id
_entity.type
_entity.pdbx_description
1 polymer ?
#
loop_
_entity_poly.entity_id
_entity_poly.type
_entity_poly.pdbx_seq_one_letter_code
_entity_poly.pdbx_strand_id
1 'polypeptide(L)'
;MIEIFRKLKVCIDKALIDMGGDTKFSDLEWSKIKDMTDSLQPFKLAVLALCRRDWTLLTAETTLKFILEKLLTQDTVLSAELSESLRVRIYELRTIVTGILIYLQNPKKYDNDTRRADDTFTMLKKKLYGYK
;
A
#
# COMPACT_ATOMS: atom_id res chain seq x y z
N MET A 1 9.57 -12.99 -6.84
CA MET A 1 10.66 -12.95 -7.84
C MET A 1 11.69 -11.87 -7.52
N ILE A 2 11.31 -10.58 -7.44
CA ILE A 2 12.25 -9.47 -7.17
C ILE A 2 12.96 -9.62 -5.80
N GLU A 3 12.23 -10.03 -4.75
CA GLU A 3 12.82 -10.29 -3.43
C GLU A 3 13.94 -11.36 -3.49
N ILE A 4 13.75 -12.41 -4.30
CA ILE A 4 14.73 -13.49 -4.49
C ILE A 4 15.92 -12.97 -5.29
N PHE A 5 15.66 -12.24 -6.38
CA PHE A 5 16.69 -11.61 -7.19
C PHE A 5 17.62 -10.72 -6.34
N ARG A 6 17.05 -9.87 -5.48
CA ARG A 6 17.81 -9.03 -4.55
C ARG A 6 18.67 -9.83 -3.57
N LYS A 7 18.17 -10.96 -3.05
CA LYS A 7 18.93 -11.86 -2.16
C LYS A 7 20.12 -12.51 -2.86
N LEU A 8 20.03 -12.70 -4.18
CA LEU A 8 21.09 -13.27 -5.00
C LEU A 8 22.14 -12.25 -5.46
N LYS A 9 22.06 -10.97 -5.04
CA LYS A 9 22.99 -9.89 -5.44
C LYS A 9 24.44 -10.35 -5.46
N VAL A 10 24.96 -10.88 -4.34
CA VAL A 10 26.37 -11.30 -4.22
C VAL A 10 26.72 -12.43 -5.19
N CYS A 11 25.80 -13.37 -5.42
CA CYS A 11 26.01 -14.46 -6.37
C CYS A 11 26.01 -13.95 -7.82
N ILE A 12 25.11 -13.02 -8.14
CA ILE A 12 25.02 -12.37 -9.46
C ILE A 12 26.30 -11.57 -9.73
N ASP A 13 26.71 -10.73 -8.78
CA ASP A 13 27.93 -9.92 -8.90
C ASP A 13 29.17 -10.80 -9.12
N LYS A 14 29.31 -11.88 -8.35
CA LYS A 14 30.41 -12.83 -8.50
C LYS A 14 30.37 -13.56 -9.85
N ALA A 15 29.20 -14.07 -10.25
CA ALA A 15 29.07 -14.78 -11.53
C ALA A 15 29.41 -13.88 -12.72
N LEU A 16 29.02 -12.60 -12.67
CA LEU A 16 29.38 -11.62 -13.71
C LEU A 16 30.89 -11.40 -13.79
N ILE A 17 31.58 -11.31 -12.64
CA ILE A 17 33.05 -11.22 -12.59
C ILE A 17 33.69 -12.48 -13.18
N ASP A 18 33.24 -13.67 -12.76
CA ASP A 18 33.80 -14.95 -13.19
C ASP A 18 33.63 -15.17 -14.72
N MET A 19 32.57 -14.62 -15.33
CA MET A 19 32.34 -14.65 -16.77
C MET A 19 33.08 -13.56 -17.55
N GLY A 20 33.79 -12.65 -16.88
CA GLY A 20 34.41 -11.49 -17.52
C GLY A 20 33.41 -10.46 -18.06
N GLY A 21 32.21 -10.39 -17.47
CA GLY A 21 31.18 -9.45 -17.87
C GLY A 21 31.51 -8.01 -17.45
N ASP A 22 31.49 -7.09 -18.41
CA ASP A 22 31.71 -5.66 -18.16
C ASP A 22 30.50 -4.94 -17.56
N THR A 23 29.31 -5.56 -17.63
CA THR A 23 28.06 -5.01 -17.12
C THR A 23 27.76 -5.49 -15.71
N LYS A 24 27.63 -4.54 -14.79
CA LYS A 24 27.20 -4.74 -13.40
C LYS A 24 26.08 -3.78 -13.05
N PHE A 25 25.17 -4.22 -12.19
CA PHE A 25 24.20 -3.30 -11.58
C PHE A 25 24.93 -2.29 -10.70
N SER A 26 24.64 -1.02 -10.93
CA SER A 26 25.06 0.07 -10.07
C SER A 26 24.37 0.01 -8.70
N ASP A 27 24.95 0.68 -7.71
CA ASP A 27 24.32 0.81 -6.39
C ASP A 27 22.97 1.52 -6.46
N LEU A 28 22.81 2.45 -7.42
CA LEU A 28 21.53 3.11 -7.69
C LEU A 28 20.47 2.12 -8.16
N GLU A 29 20.79 1.22 -9.08
CA GLU A 29 19.86 0.20 -9.55
C GLU A 29 19.50 -0.79 -8.44
N TRP A 30 20.48 -1.19 -7.63
CA TRP A 30 20.22 -2.01 -6.44
C TRP A 30 19.33 -1.30 -5.41
N SER A 31 19.50 0.02 -5.24
CA SER A 31 18.62 0.83 -4.39
C SER A 31 17.19 0.84 -4.94
N LYS A 32 17.00 1.05 -6.25
CA LYS A 32 15.66 0.99 -6.87
C LYS A 32 15.00 -0.38 -6.69
N ILE A 33 15.75 -1.47 -6.82
CA ILE A 33 15.25 -2.83 -6.57
C ILE A 33 14.84 -3.02 -5.10
N LYS A 34 15.62 -2.47 -4.17
CA LYS A 34 15.28 -2.45 -2.75
C LYS A 34 13.97 -1.67 -2.53
N ASP A 35 13.85 -0.47 -3.06
CA ASP A 35 12.67 0.39 -2.88
C ASP A 35 11.41 -0.26 -3.45
N MET A 36 11.51 -0.93 -4.60
CA MET A 36 10.43 -1.75 -5.17
C MET A 36 10.05 -2.92 -4.24
N THR A 37 11.04 -3.65 -3.72
CA THR A 37 10.78 -4.80 -2.84
C THR A 37 10.12 -4.36 -1.54
N ASP A 38 10.62 -3.28 -0.94
CA ASP A 38 10.15 -2.76 0.33
C ASP A 38 8.73 -2.17 0.14
N SER A 39 8.47 -1.41 -0.93
CA SER A 39 7.14 -0.86 -1.28
C SER A 39 6.08 -1.92 -1.54
N LEU A 40 6.44 -3.08 -2.10
CA LEU A 40 5.50 -4.16 -2.40
C LEU A 40 5.23 -5.08 -1.20
N GLN A 41 6.06 -5.04 -0.16
CA GLN A 41 5.93 -5.92 1.00
C GLN A 41 4.59 -5.75 1.75
N PRO A 42 4.05 -4.53 1.99
CA PRO A 42 2.74 -4.35 2.61
C PRO A 42 1.60 -4.96 1.78
N PHE A 43 1.69 -4.91 0.44
CA PHE A 43 0.70 -5.52 -0.45
C PHE A 43 0.72 -7.05 -0.38
N LYS A 44 1.90 -7.66 -0.30
CA LYS A 44 2.04 -9.11 -0.07
C LYS A 44 1.34 -9.53 1.22
N LEU A 45 1.60 -8.82 2.32
CA LEU A 45 0.96 -9.09 3.62
C LEU A 45 -0.56 -8.87 3.56
N ALA A 46 -1.00 -7.83 2.87
CA ALA A 46 -2.40 -7.55 2.66
C ALA A 46 -3.13 -8.66 1.92
N VAL A 47 -2.59 -9.12 0.79
CA VAL A 47 -3.16 -10.25 0.04
C VAL A 47 -3.26 -11.49 0.93
N LEU A 48 -2.22 -11.81 1.70
CA LEU A 48 -2.25 -12.93 2.63
C LEU A 48 -3.31 -12.78 3.73
N ALA A 49 -3.58 -11.56 4.20
CA ALA A 49 -4.63 -11.30 5.19
C ALA A 49 -6.03 -11.42 4.57
N LEU A 50 -6.23 -10.91 3.35
CA LEU A 50 -7.53 -10.92 2.65
C LEU A 50 -7.90 -12.29 2.09
N CYS A 51 -6.92 -13.13 1.76
CA CYS A 51 -7.15 -14.50 1.29
C CYS A 51 -7.45 -15.49 2.43
N ARG A 52 -7.46 -15.06 3.70
CA ARG A 52 -7.89 -15.92 4.82
C ARG A 52 -9.38 -16.15 4.76
N ARG A 53 -9.85 -17.31 5.21
CA ARG A 53 -11.27 -17.69 5.13
C ARG A 53 -12.18 -16.81 6.01
N ASP A 54 -11.64 -16.25 7.09
CA ASP A 54 -12.31 -15.43 8.09
C ASP A 54 -12.20 -13.91 7.81
N TRP A 55 -11.91 -13.53 6.57
CA TRP A 55 -11.85 -12.11 6.22
C TRP A 55 -13.23 -11.45 6.36
N THR A 56 -13.22 -10.20 6.83
CA THR A 56 -14.41 -9.35 6.92
C THR A 56 -14.16 -8.03 6.20
N LEU A 57 -15.22 -7.28 5.91
CA LEU A 57 -15.08 -5.92 5.34
C LEU A 57 -14.22 -5.01 6.24
N LEU A 58 -14.27 -5.21 7.56
CA LEU A 58 -13.43 -4.50 8.50
C LEU A 58 -11.95 -4.89 8.41
N THR A 59 -11.67 -6.19 8.24
CA THR A 59 -10.32 -6.69 7.97
C THR A 59 -9.78 -6.04 6.70
N ALA A 60 -10.61 -5.91 5.65
CA ALA A 60 -10.24 -5.24 4.42
C ALA A 60 -9.87 -3.76 4.63
N GLU A 61 -10.72 -3.00 5.31
CA GLU A 61 -10.45 -1.59 5.64
C GLU A 61 -9.16 -1.41 6.46
N THR A 62 -8.97 -2.23 7.49
CA THR A 62 -7.79 -2.16 8.35
C THR A 62 -6.53 -2.53 7.56
N THR A 63 -6.64 -3.50 6.66
CA THR A 63 -5.53 -3.92 5.79
C THR A 63 -5.14 -2.81 4.81
N LEU A 64 -6.10 -2.11 4.22
CA LEU A 64 -5.83 -0.97 3.34
C LEU A 64 -5.18 0.20 4.09
N LYS A 65 -5.65 0.51 5.32
CA LYS A 65 -5.00 1.48 6.22
C LYS A 65 -3.55 1.09 6.51
N PHE A 66 -3.32 -0.18 6.84
CA PHE A 66 -1.97 -0.71 7.08
C PHE A 66 -1.04 -0.51 5.88
N ILE A 67 -1.50 -0.76 4.64
CA ILE A 67 -0.68 -0.53 3.45
C ILE A 67 -0.26 0.93 3.35
N LEU A 68 -1.22 1.87 3.45
CA LEU A 68 -0.95 3.30 3.35
C LEU A 68 0.01 3.78 4.44
N GLU A 69 -0.18 3.34 5.69
CA GLU A 69 0.73 3.66 6.80
C GLU A 69 2.15 3.16 6.51
N LYS A 70 2.31 1.93 5.98
CA LYS A 70 3.63 1.39 5.64
C LYS A 70 4.29 2.11 4.47
N LEU A 71 3.54 2.47 3.44
CA LEU A 71 4.07 3.24 2.31
C LEU A 71 4.53 4.64 2.73
N LEU A 72 3.79 5.29 3.63
CA LEU A 72 4.17 6.60 4.19
C LEU A 72 5.49 6.52 4.98
N THR A 73 5.74 5.43 5.71
CA THR A 73 7.00 5.28 6.47
C THR A 73 8.25 5.08 5.60
N GLN A 74 8.08 4.75 4.31
CA GLN A 74 9.21 4.46 3.42
C GLN A 74 9.80 5.71 2.78
N ASP A 75 9.01 6.79 2.67
CA ASP A 75 9.45 8.09 2.16
C ASP A 75 10.22 8.02 0.83
N THR A 76 9.74 7.18 -0.09
CA THR A 76 10.29 7.08 -1.46
C THR A 76 9.29 7.61 -2.47
N VAL A 77 9.78 8.04 -3.64
CA VAL A 77 8.91 8.48 -4.75
C VAL A 77 7.92 7.37 -5.13
N LEU A 78 8.39 6.13 -5.23
CA LEU A 78 7.54 4.98 -5.57
C LEU A 78 6.47 4.73 -4.50
N SER A 79 6.82 4.79 -3.22
CA SER A 79 5.85 4.56 -2.14
C SER A 79 4.80 5.67 -2.07
N ALA A 80 5.17 6.92 -2.36
CA ALA A 80 4.25 8.04 -2.49
C ALA A 80 3.27 7.85 -3.66
N GLU A 81 3.77 7.49 -4.86
CA GLU A 81 2.94 7.23 -6.04
C GLU A 81 1.97 6.06 -5.84
N LEU A 82 2.44 4.96 -5.22
CA LEU A 82 1.60 3.82 -4.88
C LEU A 82 0.54 4.18 -3.85
N SER A 83 0.91 4.96 -2.83
CA SER A 83 -0.03 5.45 -1.82
C SER A 83 -1.14 6.27 -2.47
N GLU A 84 -0.79 7.23 -3.33
CA GLU A 84 -1.77 8.08 -4.00
C GLU A 84 -2.68 7.28 -4.94
N SER A 85 -2.09 6.41 -5.75
CA SER A 85 -2.86 5.52 -6.64
C SER A 85 -3.84 4.63 -5.86
N LEU A 86 -3.41 4.12 -4.70
CA LEU A 86 -4.26 3.33 -3.83
C LEU A 86 -5.38 4.16 -3.20
N ARG A 87 -5.10 5.40 -2.77
CA ARG A 87 -6.13 6.33 -2.25
C ARG A 87 -7.22 6.61 -3.27
N VAL A 88 -6.82 6.94 -4.50
CA VAL A 88 -7.75 7.13 -5.63
C VAL A 88 -8.62 5.89 -5.81
N ARG A 89 -8.00 4.70 -5.84
CA ARG A 89 -8.75 3.46 -6.04
C ARG A 89 -9.70 3.14 -4.89
N ILE A 90 -9.31 3.42 -3.65
CA ILE A 90 -10.17 3.28 -2.48
C ILE A 90 -11.36 4.22 -2.62
N TYR A 91 -11.14 5.48 -2.99
CA TYR A 91 -12.18 6.48 -3.15
C TYR A 91 -13.22 6.06 -4.21
N GLU A 92 -12.76 5.54 -5.36
CA GLU A 92 -13.62 5.05 -6.43
C GLU A 92 -14.49 3.86 -6.03
N LEU A 93 -13.96 2.95 -5.20
CA LEU A 93 -14.63 1.71 -4.81
C LEU A 93 -15.38 1.81 -3.48
N ARG A 94 -15.21 2.89 -2.74
CA ARG A 94 -15.79 3.05 -1.41
C ARG A 94 -17.31 3.06 -1.50
N THR A 95 -17.95 2.31 -0.60
CA THR A 95 -19.42 2.31 -0.47
C THR A 95 -19.84 2.92 0.85
N ILE A 96 -21.09 3.36 0.93
CA ILE A 96 -21.66 3.88 2.18
C ILE A 96 -21.64 2.83 3.31
N VAL A 97 -21.78 1.55 2.94
CA VAL A 97 -21.77 0.40 3.88
C VAL A 97 -20.48 0.36 4.67
N THR A 98 -19.35 0.62 4.02
CA THR A 98 -18.04 0.65 4.66
C THR A 98 -17.96 1.72 5.75
N GLY A 99 -18.49 2.92 5.48
CA GLY A 99 -18.54 3.99 6.47
C GLY A 99 -19.48 3.68 7.64
N ILE A 100 -20.65 3.09 7.37
CA ILE A 100 -21.60 2.65 8.42
C ILE A 100 -20.92 1.63 9.33
N LEU A 101 -20.26 0.63 8.76
CA LEU A 101 -19.61 -0.43 9.52
C LEU A 101 -18.54 0.12 10.48
N ILE A 102 -17.70 1.04 10.00
CA ILE A 102 -16.64 1.66 10.83
C ILE A 102 -17.26 2.49 11.97
N TYR A 103 -18.31 3.27 11.67
CA TYR A 103 -19.01 4.05 12.68
C TYR A 103 -19.60 3.15 13.77
N LEU A 104 -20.32 2.09 13.37
CA LEU A 104 -20.94 1.15 14.32
C LEU A 104 -19.91 0.42 15.18
N GLN A 105 -18.72 0.12 14.64
CA GLN A 105 -17.68 -0.55 15.41
C GLN A 105 -17.06 0.37 16.48
N ASN A 106 -16.80 1.63 16.16
CA ASN A 106 -16.26 2.59 17.11
C ASN A 106 -16.61 4.04 16.72
N PRO A 107 -17.75 4.56 17.22
CA PRO A 107 -18.22 5.91 16.87
C PRO A 107 -17.20 7.00 17.22
N LYS A 108 -16.57 6.91 18.40
CA LYS A 108 -15.58 7.89 18.86
C LYS A 108 -14.34 7.94 17.96
N LYS A 109 -13.86 6.77 17.54
CA LYS A 109 -12.72 6.68 16.61
C LYS A 109 -13.09 7.25 15.24
N TYR A 110 -14.29 6.95 14.75
CA TYR A 110 -14.79 7.48 13.48
C TYR A 110 -14.86 9.02 13.50
N ASP A 111 -15.41 9.61 14.57
CA ASP A 111 -15.49 11.07 14.72
C ASP A 111 -14.11 11.73 14.78
N ASN A 112 -13.10 11.05 15.31
CA ASN A 112 -11.71 11.54 15.28
C ASN A 112 -11.08 11.42 13.89
N ASP A 113 -11.32 10.32 13.18
CA ASP A 113 -10.80 10.09 11.83
C ASP A 113 -11.41 11.12 10.84
N THR A 114 -12.70 11.46 10.98
CA THR A 114 -13.36 12.49 10.13
C THR A 114 -12.83 13.91 10.32
N ARG A 115 -12.12 14.20 11.41
CA ARG A 115 -11.49 15.51 11.66
C ARG A 115 -10.09 15.63 11.07
N ARG A 116 -9.51 14.53 10.56
CA ARG A 116 -8.20 14.54 9.92
C ARG A 116 -8.30 15.03 8.47
N ALA A 117 -7.18 15.49 7.92
CA ALA A 117 -7.09 15.93 6.52
C ALA A 117 -7.27 14.76 5.52
N ASP A 118 -6.97 13.54 5.95
CA ASP A 118 -7.13 12.33 5.15
C ASP A 118 -8.53 11.74 5.30
N ASP A 119 -9.39 11.99 4.31
CA ASP A 119 -10.78 11.54 4.29
C ASP A 119 -11.01 10.19 3.59
N THR A 120 -9.93 9.53 3.13
CA THR A 120 -9.93 8.27 2.36
C THR A 120 -10.82 7.19 2.98
N PHE A 121 -10.88 7.13 4.32
CA PHE A 121 -11.62 6.12 5.07
C PHE A 121 -12.88 6.62 5.78
N THR A 122 -13.35 7.82 5.44
CA THR A 122 -14.57 8.40 6.01
C THR A 122 -15.80 8.09 5.15
N MET A 123 -17.03 8.34 5.62
CA MET A 123 -18.21 8.20 4.75
C MET A 123 -18.12 9.15 3.57
N LEU A 124 -18.58 8.67 2.40
CA LEU A 124 -18.83 9.53 1.26
C LEU A 124 -19.81 10.63 1.67
N LYS A 125 -19.33 11.88 1.64
CA LYS A 125 -20.21 13.04 1.80
C LYS A 125 -21.19 13.02 0.64
N LYS A 126 -22.49 13.10 0.95
CA LYS A 126 -23.54 13.20 -0.06
C LYS A 126 -23.16 14.36 -0.99
N LYS A 127 -22.88 14.09 -2.27
CA LYS A 127 -22.82 15.17 -3.27
C LYS A 127 -24.20 15.82 -3.21
N LEU A 128 -24.28 17.01 -2.64
CA LEU A 128 -25.44 17.88 -2.78
C LEU A 128 -25.49 18.23 -4.27
N TYR A 129 -26.06 17.33 -5.08
CA TYR A 129 -26.60 17.73 -6.36
C TYR A 129 -27.72 18.71 -6.00
N GLY A 130 -27.39 20.00 -6.06
CA GLY A 130 -28.37 21.06 -6.02
C GLY A 130 -29.32 20.83 -7.18
N TYR A 131 -30.49 20.29 -6.89
CA TYR A 131 -31.63 20.48 -7.77
C TYR A 131 -31.92 21.99 -7.74
N LYS A 132 -31.73 22.61 -8.91
CA LYS A 132 -32.17 23.98 -9.20
C LYS A 132 -33.68 24.11 -8.99
#